data_AF-A0A2S9YQC2-F1
#
_entry.id   AF-A0A2S9YQC2-F1
#
_cell.length_a   1.000
_cell.length_b   1.000
_cell.length_c   1.000
_cell.angle_alpha   90.00
_cell.angle_beta   90.00
_cell.angle_gamma   90.00
#
_symmetry.space_group_name_H-M   'P 1'
#
loop_
_entity.id
_entity.type
_entity.pdbx_description
1 polymer ?
#
loop_
_entity_poly.entity_id
_entity_poly.type
_entity_poly.pdbx_seq_one_letter_code
_entity_poly.pdbx_strand_id
1 'polypeptide(L)'
;MPISAVVLGALLVGGCLGSGARTRAPASELLAAGWIDASTVGPTASEDPERLAVLADAGLRGRLLRLDRLLDLYDGARFAGDQQARESLWLSLGGYASTRGIEASREVVIRLLDEAYALEDLAAAAASGSLSEDEQRFVADAIMLLSADMFLPDSAESLITQTLAYRVLTQTGHPRIADNAHWRLYDHVRGVLEGALELEPELRADVIVHALYAEQEDLSAWLDDLGPHARPPLPSPSELWSLLERHRAALEQVPRWQAVVAARAPREAELRDTVMALLPRPRDPGWVLSQVPRGTGQAESLAPVVLLEPGSLRLEPTSTTPRELDPRALEDAASAAIEALLVRDGRGTILLASAPDVPAPEYAATLAALVSARTSVIELAVHEAALRDAQPPVVVALPLYIAGPEDLGAGARALRDSRIHVQLSGRGPRVRVDGRWLSAKPTLPSDLLRLVAELHRAYPREHTVSLSLATNVQHQQLVDLLAAVSGGLTPAFLAVGWVPGAALVGDPVGDPAGDRALAARLQLGPDSLAFARAVTRGPQPAADEWARFERTSDSIIACVTELEAPLPKRGVTLALSFDEHKLVELNASGAKLGRAQLDAYEACAKERLAGFRLRVPGEPFTASLEVHKAKAPE
;
A
#
# COMPACT_ATOMS: atom_id res chain seq x y z
N MET A 1 33.59 2.32 -102.59
CA MET A 1 32.50 3.14 -103.18
C MET A 1 31.55 3.53 -102.05
N PRO A 2 31.00 4.75 -102.09
CA PRO A 2 31.45 5.84 -101.20
C PRO A 2 30.33 6.31 -100.21
N ILE A 3 30.70 6.84 -99.04
CA ILE A 3 30.75 8.27 -98.65
C ILE A 3 29.37 8.95 -98.51
N SER A 4 29.11 9.51 -97.31
CA SER A 4 28.62 10.89 -96.99
C SER A 4 27.79 10.85 -95.69
N ALA A 5 27.88 11.73 -94.69
CA ALA A 5 28.60 12.98 -94.39
C ALA A 5 28.60 13.10 -92.83
N VAL A 6 29.66 13.49 -92.09
CA VAL A 6 30.33 14.79 -91.88
C VAL A 6 29.44 15.94 -91.38
N VAL A 7 29.99 16.67 -90.39
CA VAL A 7 29.66 17.99 -89.78
C VAL A 7 28.99 17.89 -88.40
N LEU A 8 29.62 18.11 -87.24
CA LEU A 8 30.58 19.13 -86.73
C LEU A 8 29.92 20.45 -86.25
N GLY A 9 30.09 20.75 -84.96
CA GLY A 9 29.98 22.09 -84.34
C GLY A 9 28.60 22.42 -83.75
N ALA A 10 28.45 23.07 -82.59
CA ALA A 10 29.40 23.78 -81.72
C ALA A 10 28.73 24.13 -80.37
N LEU A 11 29.50 24.74 -79.46
CA LEU A 11 29.11 25.64 -78.33
C LEU A 11 28.71 24.91 -77.01
N LEU A 12 29.22 25.22 -75.82
CA LEU A 12 29.97 26.37 -75.27
C LEU A 12 30.75 25.92 -74.02
N VAL A 13 31.96 26.49 -73.87
CA VAL A 13 32.65 26.59 -72.59
C VAL A 13 31.89 27.59 -71.72
N GLY A 14 31.40 27.13 -70.57
CA GLY A 14 30.91 27.97 -69.48
C GLY A 14 31.62 27.57 -68.20
N GLY A 15 32.77 28.18 -67.94
CA GLY A 15 33.38 28.13 -66.61
C GLY A 15 32.64 29.08 -65.68
N CYS A 16 32.14 28.57 -64.56
CA CYS A 16 31.91 29.35 -63.35
C CYS A 16 32.34 28.53 -62.15
N LEU A 17 33.38 29.02 -61.48
CA LEU A 17 33.67 28.76 -60.07
C LEU A 17 32.38 28.91 -59.26
N GLY A 18 31.90 27.81 -58.70
CA GLY A 18 30.84 27.78 -57.72
C GLY A 18 31.31 26.99 -56.52
N SER A 19 31.81 27.72 -55.52
CA SER A 19 31.74 27.40 -54.08
C SER A 19 31.90 25.92 -53.69
N GLY A 20 33.03 25.62 -53.05
CA GLY A 20 33.23 24.38 -52.31
C GLY A 20 32.08 24.12 -51.33
N ALA A 21 31.10 23.35 -51.77
CA ALA A 21 30.28 22.55 -50.88
C ALA A 21 31.21 21.46 -50.37
N ARG A 22 31.74 21.67 -49.17
CA ARG A 22 32.32 20.58 -48.38
C ARG A 22 31.33 19.42 -48.46
N THR A 23 31.71 18.33 -49.11
CA THR A 23 31.13 17.01 -48.85
C THR A 23 31.49 16.66 -47.40
N ARG A 24 30.77 17.26 -46.44
CA ARG A 24 30.85 16.83 -45.06
C ARG A 24 30.36 15.40 -45.06
N ALA A 25 31.21 14.48 -44.61
CA ALA A 25 30.86 13.07 -44.54
C ALA A 25 29.59 12.97 -43.66
N PRO A 26 28.47 12.43 -44.17
CA PRO A 26 27.19 12.43 -43.45
C PRO A 26 27.31 11.80 -42.05
N ALA A 27 28.21 10.81 -41.88
CA ALA A 27 28.56 10.23 -40.58
C ALA A 27 29.10 11.27 -39.58
N SER A 28 29.94 12.22 -40.01
CA SER A 28 30.52 13.24 -39.12
C SER A 28 29.49 14.25 -38.60
N GLU A 29 28.47 14.57 -39.42
CA GLU A 29 27.38 15.46 -39.00
C GLU A 29 26.43 14.76 -38.03
N LEU A 30 26.12 13.47 -38.30
CA LEU A 30 25.30 12.66 -37.40
C LEU A 30 25.99 12.42 -36.05
N LEU A 31 27.28 12.11 -36.03
CA LEU A 31 28.05 11.97 -34.79
C LEU A 31 28.12 13.27 -33.99
N ALA A 32 28.25 14.41 -34.67
CA ALA A 32 28.28 15.72 -34.02
C ALA A 32 26.92 16.15 -33.46
N ALA A 33 25.81 15.68 -34.06
CA ALA A 33 24.46 15.91 -33.55
C ALA A 33 24.17 15.16 -32.24
N GLY A 34 24.87 14.04 -32.00
CA GLY A 34 24.71 13.23 -30.79
C GLY A 34 23.43 12.38 -30.82
N TRP A 35 22.79 12.24 -29.67
CA TRP A 35 21.57 11.45 -29.48
C TRP A 35 20.41 11.91 -30.38
N ILE A 36 19.51 10.98 -30.71
CA ILE A 36 18.46 11.22 -31.72
C ILE A 36 17.12 11.50 -31.04
N ASP A 37 16.75 12.78 -30.87
CA ASP A 37 15.47 13.18 -30.26
C ASP A 37 14.30 13.33 -31.25
N ALA A 38 14.46 12.81 -32.46
CA ALA A 38 13.44 12.83 -33.50
C ALA A 38 12.26 11.92 -33.12
N SER A 39 11.04 12.22 -33.62
CA SER A 39 9.85 11.37 -33.37
C SER A 39 10.11 9.92 -33.77
N THR A 40 9.71 8.95 -32.93
CA THR A 40 9.85 7.50 -33.20
C THR A 40 8.73 6.94 -34.07
N VAL A 41 7.78 7.78 -34.48
CA VAL A 41 6.60 7.42 -35.27
C VAL A 41 6.32 8.43 -36.37
N GLY A 42 5.51 8.04 -37.36
CA GLY A 42 5.17 8.86 -38.52
C GLY A 42 6.33 9.07 -39.51
N PRO A 43 6.28 10.13 -40.33
CA PRO A 43 7.20 10.34 -41.44
C PRO A 43 8.69 10.37 -41.04
N THR A 44 9.00 10.88 -39.85
CA THR A 44 10.37 10.94 -39.35
C THR A 44 10.98 9.56 -39.14
N ALA A 45 10.18 8.58 -38.70
CA ALA A 45 10.64 7.20 -38.54
C ALA A 45 11.00 6.57 -39.90
N SER A 46 10.32 6.97 -40.98
CA SER A 46 10.57 6.41 -42.32
C SER A 46 11.95 6.76 -42.91
N GLU A 47 12.62 7.79 -42.38
CA GLU A 47 13.98 8.19 -42.76
C GLU A 47 15.07 7.46 -41.94
N ASP A 48 14.69 6.79 -40.83
CA ASP A 48 15.65 6.15 -39.94
C ASP A 48 16.45 5.00 -40.57
N PRO A 49 15.93 4.15 -41.48
CA PRO A 49 16.71 3.05 -42.05
C PRO A 49 18.01 3.52 -42.73
N GLU A 50 17.95 4.59 -43.52
CA GLU A 50 19.12 5.15 -44.20
C GLU A 50 20.08 5.79 -43.18
N ARG A 51 19.55 6.57 -42.23
CA ARG A 51 20.33 7.22 -41.18
C ARG A 51 21.07 6.22 -40.29
N LEU A 52 20.38 5.16 -39.89
CA LEU A 52 20.92 4.12 -39.00
C LEU A 52 21.92 3.23 -39.72
N ALA A 53 21.80 3.03 -41.04
CA ALA A 53 22.84 2.38 -41.84
C ALA A 53 24.14 3.19 -41.82
N VAL A 54 24.06 4.51 -42.04
CA VAL A 54 25.25 5.40 -41.96
C VAL A 54 25.91 5.36 -40.58
N LEU A 55 25.11 5.30 -39.50
CA LEU A 55 25.63 5.21 -38.14
C LEU A 55 26.28 3.85 -37.82
N ALA A 56 25.79 2.76 -38.40
CA ALA A 56 26.39 1.44 -38.23
C ALA A 56 27.85 1.40 -38.71
N ASP A 57 28.13 2.12 -39.81
CA ASP A 57 29.47 2.22 -40.42
C ASP A 57 30.35 3.32 -39.79
N ALA A 58 29.80 4.14 -38.87
CA ALA A 58 30.48 5.30 -38.30
C ALA A 58 31.32 4.98 -37.04
N GLY A 59 31.69 3.71 -36.84
CA GLY A 59 32.51 3.25 -35.71
C GLY A 59 31.73 3.10 -34.40
N LEU A 60 32.46 2.94 -33.29
CA LEU A 60 31.91 2.57 -31.97
C LEU A 60 30.80 3.52 -31.49
N ARG A 61 31.05 4.83 -31.55
CA ARG A 61 30.07 5.85 -31.16
C ARG A 61 28.85 5.88 -32.09
N GLY A 62 29.03 5.62 -33.38
CA GLY A 62 27.92 5.55 -34.33
C GLY A 62 26.97 4.39 -34.02
N ARG A 63 27.54 3.21 -33.75
CA ARG A 63 26.78 2.03 -33.33
C ARG A 63 26.04 2.24 -32.00
N LEU A 64 26.62 2.98 -31.06
CA LEU A 64 25.97 3.36 -29.81
C LEU A 64 24.74 4.24 -30.03
N LEU A 65 24.84 5.30 -30.85
CA LEU A 65 23.70 6.15 -31.21
C LEU A 65 22.63 5.38 -31.98
N ARG A 66 23.06 4.39 -32.78
CA ARG A 66 22.16 3.48 -33.48
C ARG A 66 21.40 2.57 -32.51
N LEU A 67 22.06 1.99 -31.51
CA LEU A 67 21.41 1.16 -30.50
C LEU A 67 20.33 1.93 -29.72
N ASP A 68 20.65 3.15 -29.27
CA ASP A 68 19.68 4.07 -28.64
C ASP A 68 18.44 4.27 -29.51
N ARG A 69 18.65 4.63 -30.78
CA ARG A 69 17.54 4.85 -31.70
C ARG A 69 16.75 3.58 -32.03
N LEU A 70 17.40 2.42 -32.07
CA LEU A 70 16.72 1.15 -32.30
C LEU A 70 15.84 0.73 -31.12
N LEU A 71 16.28 0.97 -29.88
CA LEU A 71 15.44 0.80 -28.68
C LEU A 71 14.22 1.72 -28.75
N ASP A 72 14.44 2.97 -29.13
CA ASP A 72 13.39 3.96 -29.28
C ASP A 72 12.34 3.58 -30.35
N LEU A 73 12.80 3.09 -31.50
CA LEU A 73 11.95 2.61 -32.59
C LEU A 73 11.18 1.34 -32.19
N TYR A 74 11.79 0.45 -31.41
CA TYR A 74 11.11 -0.74 -30.90
C TYR A 74 9.90 -0.38 -30.04
N ASP A 75 10.05 0.57 -29.12
CA ASP A 75 8.94 1.02 -28.28
C ASP A 75 7.93 1.85 -29.06
N GLY A 76 8.38 2.76 -29.92
CA GLY A 76 7.49 3.54 -30.80
C GLY A 76 6.59 2.62 -31.63
N ALA A 77 7.17 1.57 -32.20
CA ALA A 77 6.47 0.53 -32.94
C ALA A 77 5.48 -0.27 -32.06
N ARG A 78 5.86 -0.60 -30.82
CA ARG A 78 5.03 -1.36 -29.86
C ARG A 78 3.83 -0.54 -29.38
N PHE A 79 4.04 0.71 -28.98
CA PHE A 79 3.04 1.50 -28.27
C PHE A 79 2.13 2.32 -29.18
N ALA A 80 2.64 2.88 -30.28
CA ALA A 80 1.82 3.72 -31.15
C ALA A 80 0.96 2.92 -32.15
N GLY A 81 1.25 1.62 -32.35
CA GLY A 81 0.61 0.82 -33.39
C GLY A 81 0.93 1.29 -34.82
N ASP A 82 1.98 2.10 -34.98
CA ASP A 82 2.39 2.70 -36.25
C ASP A 82 3.03 1.65 -37.17
N GLN A 83 2.51 1.50 -38.38
CA GLN A 83 3.04 0.56 -39.37
C GLN A 83 4.39 1.00 -39.93
N GLN A 84 4.59 2.28 -40.18
CA GLN A 84 5.85 2.83 -40.71
C GLN A 84 6.98 2.68 -39.69
N ALA A 85 6.71 2.91 -38.41
CA ALA A 85 7.68 2.69 -37.34
C ALA A 85 8.12 1.21 -37.28
N ARG A 86 7.16 0.27 -37.39
CA ARG A 86 7.46 -1.19 -37.45
C ARG A 86 8.30 -1.56 -38.68
N GLU A 87 7.95 -1.06 -39.85
CA GLU A 87 8.70 -1.31 -41.09
C GLU A 87 10.12 -0.74 -41.00
N SER A 88 10.25 0.48 -40.46
CA SER A 88 11.54 1.17 -40.31
C SER A 88 12.45 0.46 -39.31
N LEU A 89 11.89 -0.03 -38.19
CA LEU A 89 12.62 -0.87 -37.22
C LEU A 89 13.20 -2.12 -37.91
N TRP A 90 12.38 -2.86 -38.65
CA TRP A 90 12.81 -4.11 -39.30
C TRP A 90 13.87 -3.86 -40.37
N LEU A 91 13.68 -2.85 -41.23
CA LEU A 91 14.69 -2.44 -42.21
C LEU A 91 16.00 -2.07 -41.53
N SER A 92 15.92 -1.33 -40.42
CA SER A 92 17.08 -0.93 -39.64
C SER A 92 17.79 -2.12 -39.00
N LEU A 93 17.06 -3.15 -38.56
CA LEU A 93 17.62 -4.41 -38.02
C LEU A 93 18.12 -5.38 -39.09
N GLY A 94 18.12 -4.98 -40.38
CA GLY A 94 18.70 -5.78 -41.47
C GLY A 94 17.70 -6.68 -42.19
N GLY A 95 16.41 -6.35 -42.24
CA GLY A 95 15.48 -7.01 -43.16
C GLY A 95 14.04 -7.08 -42.67
N TYR A 96 13.46 -8.28 -42.67
CA TYR A 96 12.08 -8.53 -42.26
C TYR A 96 12.05 -9.54 -41.10
N ALA A 97 10.97 -9.53 -40.33
CA ALA A 97 10.72 -10.54 -39.31
C ALA A 97 10.68 -11.94 -39.94
N SER A 98 11.37 -12.91 -39.33
CA SER A 98 11.24 -14.32 -39.71
C SER A 98 9.99 -14.97 -39.12
N THR A 99 9.43 -14.36 -38.08
CA THR A 99 8.28 -14.84 -37.29
C THR A 99 7.18 -13.77 -37.17
N ARG A 100 6.13 -14.04 -36.38
CA ARG A 100 4.99 -13.12 -36.14
C ARG A 100 4.66 -13.05 -34.66
N GLY A 101 4.00 -11.96 -34.25
CA GLY A 101 3.51 -11.78 -32.88
C GLY A 101 4.65 -11.69 -31.87
N ILE A 102 4.51 -12.37 -30.73
CA ILE A 102 5.48 -12.35 -29.63
C ILE A 102 6.87 -12.83 -30.08
N GLU A 103 6.96 -13.84 -30.94
CA GLU A 103 8.24 -14.33 -31.45
C GLU A 103 8.98 -13.28 -32.30
N ALA A 104 8.24 -12.42 -33.01
CA ALA A 104 8.84 -11.33 -33.76
C ALA A 104 9.41 -10.26 -32.82
N SER A 105 8.72 -9.96 -31.72
CA SER A 105 9.24 -9.08 -30.66
C SER A 105 10.49 -9.66 -30.01
N ARG A 106 10.51 -10.98 -29.76
CA ARG A 106 11.69 -11.67 -29.22
C ARG A 106 12.87 -11.63 -30.17
N GLU A 107 12.63 -11.81 -31.47
CA GLU A 107 13.66 -11.68 -32.51
C GLU A 107 14.27 -10.27 -32.53
N VAL A 108 13.46 -9.22 -32.34
CA VAL A 108 13.98 -7.85 -32.18
C VAL A 108 14.88 -7.75 -30.95
N VAL A 109 14.42 -8.20 -29.78
CA VAL A 109 15.20 -8.13 -28.53
C VAL A 109 16.54 -8.85 -28.66
N ILE A 110 16.56 -10.04 -29.28
CA ILE A 110 17.81 -10.79 -29.53
C ILE A 110 18.78 -9.96 -30.39
N ARG A 111 18.31 -9.39 -31.50
CA ARG A 111 19.18 -8.58 -32.38
C ARG A 111 19.70 -7.31 -31.70
N LEU A 112 18.88 -6.68 -30.85
CA LEU A 112 19.31 -5.51 -30.06
C LEU A 112 20.34 -5.91 -29.00
N LEU A 113 20.15 -7.06 -28.35
CA LEU A 113 21.05 -7.57 -27.33
C LEU A 113 22.40 -7.98 -27.94
N ASP A 114 22.39 -8.61 -29.12
CA ASP A 114 23.60 -8.92 -29.90
C ASP A 114 24.38 -7.63 -30.26
N GLU A 115 23.68 -6.57 -30.66
CA GLU A 115 24.30 -5.25 -30.93
C GLU A 115 24.92 -4.65 -29.66
N ALA A 116 24.24 -4.76 -28.51
CA ALA A 116 24.72 -4.25 -27.23
C ALA A 116 25.96 -5.01 -26.72
N TYR A 117 25.96 -6.34 -26.80
CA TYR A 117 27.15 -7.14 -26.46
C TYR A 117 28.31 -6.86 -27.41
N ALA A 118 28.04 -6.71 -28.72
CA ALA A 118 29.08 -6.35 -29.67
C ALA A 118 29.70 -4.97 -29.38
N LEU A 119 28.92 -4.03 -28.85
CA LEU A 119 29.44 -2.73 -28.40
C LEU A 119 30.31 -2.86 -27.15
N GLU A 120 29.90 -3.68 -26.16
CA GLU A 120 30.67 -3.95 -24.95
C GLU A 120 32.03 -4.59 -25.28
N ASP A 121 32.03 -5.63 -26.13
CA ASP A 121 33.24 -6.32 -26.58
C ASP A 121 34.19 -5.38 -27.34
N LEU A 122 33.65 -4.55 -28.24
CA LEU A 122 34.45 -3.58 -28.99
C LEU A 122 35.02 -2.49 -28.09
N ALA A 123 34.27 -2.04 -27.09
CA ALA A 123 34.73 -1.06 -26.11
C ALA A 123 35.87 -1.63 -25.25
N ALA A 124 35.79 -2.91 -24.85
CA ALA A 124 36.84 -3.60 -24.10
C ALA A 124 38.12 -3.82 -24.93
N ALA A 125 37.99 -4.05 -26.23
CA ALA A 125 39.11 -4.30 -27.14
C ALA A 125 39.81 -3.02 -27.66
N ALA A 126 39.21 -1.84 -27.52
CA ALA A 126 39.72 -0.61 -28.13
C ALA A 126 40.89 0.02 -27.33
N ALA A 127 42.10 0.02 -27.91
CA ALA A 127 43.29 0.68 -27.33
C ALA A 127 43.30 2.22 -27.48
N SER A 128 42.51 2.76 -28.42
CA SER A 128 42.38 4.20 -28.68
C SER A 128 41.00 4.51 -29.26
N GLY A 129 40.13 5.17 -28.48
CA GLY A 129 38.74 5.45 -28.84
C GLY A 129 37.71 4.79 -27.91
N SER A 130 37.98 4.76 -26.60
CA SER A 130 37.08 4.20 -25.60
C SER A 130 35.79 5.03 -25.47
N LEU A 131 34.68 4.34 -25.22
CA LEU A 131 33.45 4.98 -24.75
C LEU A 131 33.73 5.75 -23.45
N SER A 132 33.08 6.90 -23.28
CA SER A 132 33.04 7.62 -22.00
C SER A 132 32.30 6.80 -20.92
N GLU A 133 32.47 7.14 -19.64
CA GLU A 133 31.75 6.46 -18.54
C GLU A 133 30.22 6.51 -18.73
N ASP A 134 29.70 7.63 -19.23
CA ASP A 134 28.27 7.82 -19.54
C ASP A 134 27.80 6.87 -20.65
N GLU A 135 28.59 6.75 -21.73
CA GLU A 135 28.32 5.84 -22.84
C GLU A 135 28.46 4.36 -22.44
N GLN A 136 29.43 4.02 -21.59
CA GLN A 136 29.57 2.67 -21.04
C GLN A 136 28.37 2.30 -20.16
N ARG A 137 27.92 3.24 -19.32
CA ARG A 137 26.71 3.08 -18.51
C ARG A 137 25.47 2.87 -19.37
N PHE A 138 25.32 3.63 -20.46
CA PHE A 138 24.24 3.41 -21.42
C PHE A 138 24.23 1.97 -21.96
N VAL A 139 25.38 1.44 -22.38
CA VAL A 139 25.48 0.06 -22.91
C VAL A 139 25.15 -0.98 -21.83
N ALA A 140 25.69 -0.82 -20.62
CA ALA A 140 25.40 -1.73 -19.51
C ALA A 140 23.91 -1.75 -19.15
N ASP A 141 23.29 -0.56 -19.08
CA ASP A 141 21.86 -0.42 -18.79
C ASP A 141 20.98 -0.96 -19.93
N ALA A 142 21.41 -0.80 -21.19
CA ALA A 142 20.74 -1.40 -22.35
C ALA A 142 20.78 -2.94 -22.30
N ILE A 143 21.93 -3.52 -21.97
CA ILE A 143 22.06 -4.98 -21.76
C ILE A 143 21.14 -5.44 -20.64
N MET A 144 21.07 -4.72 -19.52
CA MET A 144 20.19 -5.06 -18.41
C MET A 144 18.70 -5.01 -18.82
N LEU A 145 18.28 -3.96 -19.52
CA LEU A 145 16.90 -3.82 -20.02
C LEU A 145 16.54 -4.96 -20.98
N LEU A 146 17.39 -5.21 -21.98
CA LEU A 146 17.15 -6.22 -23.01
C LEU A 146 17.21 -7.65 -22.45
N SER A 147 18.08 -7.89 -21.47
CA SER A 147 18.13 -9.17 -20.75
C SER A 147 16.85 -9.43 -19.96
N ALA A 148 16.26 -8.40 -19.36
CA ALA A 148 14.95 -8.50 -18.73
C ALA A 148 13.82 -8.76 -19.76
N ASP A 149 13.94 -8.23 -20.99
CA ASP A 149 12.96 -8.42 -22.06
C ASP A 149 13.05 -9.79 -22.79
N MET A 150 14.12 -10.57 -22.58
CA MET A 150 14.42 -11.81 -23.34
C MET A 150 13.39 -12.93 -23.18
N PHE A 151 12.71 -13.00 -22.04
CA PHE A 151 11.78 -14.08 -21.72
C PHE A 151 10.46 -13.52 -21.21
N LEU A 152 9.36 -14.17 -21.62
CA LEU A 152 8.10 -13.99 -20.91
C LEU A 152 8.26 -14.58 -19.51
N PRO A 153 7.79 -13.89 -18.46
CA PRO A 153 7.86 -14.43 -17.11
C PRO A 153 7.03 -15.72 -17.03
N ASP A 154 7.68 -16.81 -16.65
CA ASP A 154 7.08 -18.13 -16.48
C ASP A 154 6.64 -18.42 -15.03
N SER A 155 6.96 -17.49 -14.14
CA SER A 155 6.80 -17.59 -12.70
C SER A 155 6.65 -16.20 -12.08
N ALA A 156 6.09 -16.14 -10.87
CA ALA A 156 6.00 -14.90 -10.10
C ALA A 156 7.40 -14.32 -9.79
N GLU A 157 8.38 -15.17 -9.46
CA GLU A 157 9.77 -14.76 -9.22
C GLU A 157 10.41 -14.13 -10.45
N SER A 158 10.17 -14.69 -11.65
CA SER A 158 10.64 -14.10 -12.90
C SER A 158 9.99 -12.74 -13.17
N LEU A 159 8.69 -12.60 -12.90
CA LEU A 159 7.98 -11.32 -13.05
C LEU A 159 8.52 -10.26 -12.08
N ILE A 160 8.77 -10.64 -10.82
CA ILE A 160 9.37 -9.76 -9.80
C ILE A 160 10.76 -9.31 -10.26
N THR A 161 11.60 -10.23 -10.73
CA THR A 161 12.96 -9.92 -11.19
C THR A 161 12.93 -8.96 -12.38
N GLN A 162 12.02 -9.19 -13.34
CA GLN A 162 11.87 -8.36 -14.53
C GLN A 162 11.39 -6.94 -14.17
N THR A 163 10.33 -6.82 -13.36
CA THR A 163 9.82 -5.52 -12.91
C THR A 163 10.80 -4.77 -12.01
N LEU A 164 11.56 -5.47 -11.18
CA LEU A 164 12.66 -4.89 -10.40
C LEU A 164 13.75 -4.30 -11.29
N ALA A 165 14.17 -4.99 -12.36
CA ALA A 165 15.16 -4.47 -13.30
C ALA A 165 14.70 -3.13 -13.91
N TYR A 166 13.43 -3.04 -14.34
CA TYR A 166 12.89 -1.79 -14.87
C TYR A 166 12.82 -0.67 -13.82
N ARG A 167 12.45 -0.99 -12.59
CA ARG A 167 12.45 -0.02 -11.47
C ARG A 167 13.85 0.52 -11.20
N VAL A 168 14.87 -0.35 -11.15
CA VAL A 168 16.26 0.07 -10.96
C VAL A 168 16.71 1.02 -12.09
N LEU A 169 16.37 0.69 -13.35
CA LEU A 169 16.68 1.54 -14.50
C LEU A 169 15.99 2.90 -14.46
N THR A 170 14.71 2.97 -14.08
CA THR A 170 14.01 4.27 -13.98
C THR A 170 14.54 5.15 -12.85
N GLN A 171 15.06 4.57 -11.77
CA GLN A 171 15.58 5.32 -10.63
C GLN A 171 17.05 5.72 -10.78
N THR A 172 17.85 4.84 -11.36
CA THR A 172 19.32 4.93 -11.33
C THR A 172 19.97 4.60 -12.67
N GLY A 173 19.23 4.28 -13.72
CA GLY A 173 19.79 4.03 -15.04
C GLY A 173 20.18 5.31 -15.79
N HIS A 174 20.85 5.12 -16.92
CA HIS A 174 21.12 6.16 -17.89
C HIS A 174 19.79 6.75 -18.40
N PRO A 175 19.65 8.09 -18.53
CA PRO A 175 18.36 8.73 -18.85
C PRO A 175 17.67 8.19 -20.10
N ARG A 176 18.44 7.85 -21.14
CA ARG A 176 17.90 7.24 -22.37
C ARG A 176 17.22 5.90 -22.10
N ILE A 177 17.87 5.02 -21.36
CA ILE A 177 17.34 3.69 -21.01
C ILE A 177 16.22 3.80 -19.97
N ALA A 178 16.30 4.77 -19.06
CA ALA A 178 15.23 5.06 -18.11
C ALA A 178 13.91 5.39 -18.83
N ASP A 179 13.96 6.13 -19.93
CA ASP A 179 12.77 6.40 -20.75
C ASP A 179 12.16 5.10 -21.32
N ASN A 180 12.99 4.19 -21.85
CA ASN A 180 12.52 2.89 -22.34
C ASN A 180 12.00 2.02 -21.18
N ALA A 181 12.62 2.05 -20.00
CA ALA A 181 12.18 1.32 -18.82
C ALA A 181 10.83 1.85 -18.29
N HIS A 182 10.57 3.16 -18.38
CA HIS A 182 9.26 3.73 -18.08
C HIS A 182 8.16 3.15 -18.97
N TRP A 183 8.44 2.93 -20.27
CA TRP A 183 7.51 2.24 -21.15
C TRP A 183 7.21 0.79 -20.72
N ARG A 184 8.20 0.05 -20.19
CA ARG A 184 7.95 -1.33 -19.68
C ARG A 184 7.08 -1.33 -18.45
N LEU A 185 7.34 -0.45 -17.49
CA LEU A 185 6.52 -0.32 -16.28
C LEU A 185 5.11 0.18 -16.61
N TYR A 186 4.98 1.15 -17.51
CA TYR A 186 3.71 1.58 -18.06
C TYR A 186 2.95 0.39 -18.68
N ASP A 187 3.61 -0.43 -19.50
CA ASP A 187 2.97 -1.56 -20.17
C ASP A 187 2.60 -2.69 -19.21
N HIS A 188 3.40 -2.92 -18.18
CA HIS A 188 3.10 -3.86 -17.10
C HIS A 188 1.81 -3.45 -16.40
N VAL A 189 1.73 -2.21 -15.89
CA VAL A 189 0.52 -1.73 -15.21
C VAL A 189 -0.67 -1.79 -16.15
N ARG A 190 -0.53 -1.28 -17.37
CA ARG A 190 -1.60 -1.32 -18.37
C ARG A 190 -2.08 -2.74 -18.66
N GLY A 191 -1.16 -3.68 -18.90
CA GLY A 191 -1.47 -5.07 -19.21
C GLY A 191 -2.14 -5.78 -18.04
N VAL A 192 -1.73 -5.49 -16.80
CA VAL A 192 -2.42 -5.98 -15.60
C VAL A 192 -3.85 -5.44 -15.51
N LEU A 193 -4.05 -4.14 -15.78
CA LEU A 193 -5.38 -3.55 -15.76
C LEU A 193 -6.27 -4.13 -16.86
N GLU A 194 -5.78 -4.23 -18.10
CA GLU A 194 -6.51 -4.84 -19.22
C GLU A 194 -6.83 -6.32 -18.92
N GLY A 195 -5.85 -7.09 -18.46
CA GLY A 195 -6.04 -8.50 -18.09
C GLY A 195 -7.06 -8.67 -16.96
N ALA A 196 -7.04 -7.79 -15.96
CA ALA A 196 -8.07 -7.80 -14.91
C ALA A 196 -9.47 -7.50 -15.46
N LEU A 197 -9.60 -6.60 -16.45
CA LEU A 197 -10.89 -6.27 -17.05
C LEU A 197 -11.47 -7.42 -17.90
N GLU A 198 -10.60 -8.23 -18.52
CA GLU A 198 -10.99 -9.42 -19.29
C GLU A 198 -11.45 -10.59 -18.42
N LEU A 199 -11.10 -10.58 -17.13
CA LEU A 199 -11.48 -11.60 -16.18
C LEU A 199 -12.88 -11.34 -15.58
N GLU A 200 -13.47 -12.44 -15.12
CA GLU A 200 -14.69 -12.41 -14.31
C GLU A 200 -14.46 -11.55 -13.05
N PRO A 201 -15.48 -10.80 -12.58
CA PRO A 201 -15.35 -9.85 -11.47
C PRO A 201 -14.65 -10.40 -10.23
N GLU A 202 -14.86 -11.67 -9.91
CA GLU A 202 -14.33 -12.36 -8.73
C GLU A 202 -12.82 -12.55 -8.78
N LEU A 203 -12.22 -12.60 -9.98
CA LEU A 203 -10.79 -12.86 -10.17
C LEU A 203 -9.98 -11.58 -10.39
N ARG A 204 -10.65 -10.42 -10.52
CA ARG A 204 -9.96 -9.15 -10.81
C ARG A 204 -9.04 -8.74 -9.68
N ALA A 205 -9.48 -8.88 -8.43
CA ALA A 205 -8.71 -8.49 -7.24
C ALA A 205 -7.34 -9.19 -7.17
N ASP A 206 -7.32 -10.47 -7.53
CA ASP A 206 -6.10 -11.28 -7.53
C ASP A 206 -5.11 -10.85 -8.61
N VAL A 207 -5.59 -10.27 -9.71
CA VAL A 207 -4.75 -9.79 -10.81
C VAL A 207 -4.33 -8.33 -10.64
N ILE A 208 -5.25 -7.44 -10.27
CA ILE A 208 -4.96 -5.99 -10.17
C ILE A 208 -3.84 -5.68 -9.19
N VAL A 209 -3.69 -6.48 -8.13
CA VAL A 209 -2.64 -6.26 -7.12
C VAL A 209 -1.24 -6.35 -7.72
N HIS A 210 -1.05 -7.14 -8.79
CA HIS A 210 0.23 -7.26 -9.48
C HIS A 210 0.68 -5.96 -10.16
N ALA A 211 -0.22 -4.98 -10.37
CA ALA A 211 0.17 -3.66 -10.86
C ALA A 211 1.11 -2.95 -9.87
N LEU A 212 1.02 -3.27 -8.58
CA LEU A 212 1.87 -2.70 -7.54
C LEU A 212 3.34 -3.09 -7.69
N TYR A 213 3.68 -4.15 -8.44
CA TYR A 213 5.08 -4.48 -8.75
C TYR A 213 5.81 -3.38 -9.51
N ALA A 214 5.08 -2.42 -10.12
CA ALA A 214 5.70 -1.23 -10.70
C ALA A 214 6.38 -0.33 -9.66
N GLU A 215 6.04 -0.45 -8.38
CA GLU A 215 6.57 0.41 -7.30
C GLU A 215 7.10 -0.38 -6.11
N GLN A 216 6.54 -1.55 -5.84
CA GLN A 216 6.81 -2.39 -4.69
C GLN A 216 7.50 -3.68 -5.11
N GLU A 217 8.43 -4.15 -4.30
CA GLU A 217 9.13 -5.42 -4.54
C GLU A 217 8.38 -6.60 -3.93
N ASP A 218 7.67 -6.35 -2.83
CA ASP A 218 7.00 -7.36 -2.04
C ASP A 218 5.49 -7.08 -1.96
N LEU A 219 4.69 -8.05 -2.40
CA LEU A 219 3.24 -8.04 -2.32
C LEU A 219 2.68 -9.10 -1.37
N SER A 220 3.52 -9.76 -0.56
CA SER A 220 3.11 -10.81 0.38
C SER A 220 1.98 -10.36 1.30
N ALA A 221 1.91 -9.07 1.66
CA ALA A 221 0.82 -8.54 2.46
C ALA A 221 -0.57 -8.76 1.82
N TRP A 222 -0.67 -8.79 0.48
CA TRP A 222 -1.92 -9.06 -0.24
C TRP A 222 -2.01 -10.49 -0.79
N LEU A 223 -0.88 -11.11 -1.12
CA LEU A 223 -0.83 -12.44 -1.76
C LEU A 223 -0.79 -13.59 -0.77
N ASP A 224 -0.23 -13.39 0.42
CA ASP A 224 -0.12 -14.48 1.40
C ASP A 224 -1.52 -14.92 1.89
N ASP A 225 -1.66 -16.23 2.12
CA ASP A 225 -2.86 -16.84 2.70
C ASP A 225 -2.87 -16.67 4.24
N LEU A 226 -2.74 -15.42 4.70
CA LEU A 226 -2.75 -15.08 6.13
C LEU A 226 -4.17 -14.92 6.70
N GLY A 227 -5.17 -15.43 5.99
CA GLY A 227 -6.57 -15.16 6.25
C GLY A 227 -6.97 -13.73 5.79
N PRO A 228 -8.23 -13.51 5.39
CA PRO A 228 -8.67 -12.24 4.78
C PRO A 228 -8.52 -11.00 5.67
N HIS A 229 -8.35 -11.20 6.98
CA HIS A 229 -8.25 -10.19 8.03
C HIS A 229 -6.83 -9.63 8.23
N ALA A 230 -5.81 -10.23 7.61
CA ALA A 230 -4.42 -9.77 7.70
C ALA A 230 -3.97 -8.97 6.47
N ARG A 231 -4.79 -8.92 5.42
CA ARG A 231 -4.45 -8.24 4.16
C ARG A 231 -4.70 -6.73 4.26
N PRO A 232 -3.78 -5.86 3.80
CA PRO A 232 -4.07 -4.44 3.63
C PRO A 232 -5.25 -4.22 2.68
N PRO A 233 -5.93 -3.06 2.73
CA PRO A 233 -6.96 -2.74 1.76
C PRO A 233 -6.40 -2.79 0.34
N LEU A 234 -7.23 -3.21 -0.62
CA LEU A 234 -6.87 -3.17 -2.03
C LEU A 234 -6.70 -1.72 -2.50
N PRO A 235 -5.75 -1.44 -3.41
CA PRO A 235 -5.62 -0.11 -4.00
C PRO A 235 -6.88 0.30 -4.76
N SER A 236 -7.25 1.57 -4.67
CA SER A 236 -8.33 2.17 -5.45
C SER A 236 -8.03 2.17 -6.95
N PRO A 237 -9.06 2.27 -7.81
CA PRO A 237 -8.85 2.42 -9.25
C PRO A 237 -8.09 3.70 -9.57
N SER A 238 -8.27 4.76 -8.75
CA SER A 238 -7.46 5.98 -8.83
C SER A 238 -5.99 5.76 -8.47
N GLU A 239 -5.70 5.00 -7.43
CA GLU A 239 -4.32 4.67 -7.05
C GLU A 239 -3.66 3.79 -8.11
N LEU A 240 -4.35 2.74 -8.58
CA LEU A 240 -3.88 1.88 -9.67
C LEU A 240 -3.64 2.68 -10.96
N TRP A 241 -4.57 3.57 -11.32
CA TRP A 241 -4.43 4.43 -12.48
C TRP A 241 -3.27 5.42 -12.33
N SER A 242 -3.03 5.92 -11.12
CA SER A 242 -1.91 6.82 -10.84
C SER A 242 -0.54 6.18 -11.08
N LEU A 243 -0.41 4.86 -10.95
CA LEU A 243 0.81 4.12 -11.29
C LEU A 243 1.13 4.26 -12.78
N LEU A 244 0.11 4.09 -13.62
CA LEU A 244 0.20 4.23 -15.07
C LEU A 244 0.49 5.69 -15.47
N GLU A 245 -0.24 6.64 -14.88
CA GLU A 245 -0.05 8.08 -15.14
C GLU A 245 1.36 8.55 -14.79
N ARG A 246 1.95 8.04 -13.71
CA ARG A 246 3.30 8.42 -13.27
C ARG A 246 4.36 8.09 -14.33
N HIS A 247 4.32 6.88 -14.88
CA HIS A 247 5.27 6.46 -15.90
C HIS A 247 5.05 7.17 -17.24
N ARG A 248 3.78 7.43 -17.60
CA ARG A 248 3.46 8.22 -18.78
C ARG A 248 3.93 9.68 -18.66
N ALA A 249 3.71 10.30 -17.50
CA ALA A 249 4.07 11.69 -17.23
C ALA A 249 5.59 11.93 -17.33
N ALA A 250 6.41 10.93 -16.99
CA ALA A 250 7.86 10.99 -17.18
C ALA A 250 8.26 11.16 -18.67
N LEU A 251 7.41 10.68 -19.59
CA LEU A 251 7.68 10.65 -21.04
C LEU A 251 7.00 11.80 -21.80
N GLU A 252 5.99 12.46 -21.21
CA GLU A 252 5.20 13.53 -21.86
C GLU A 252 6.06 14.71 -22.32
N GLN A 253 7.13 15.04 -21.59
CA GLN A 253 8.02 16.17 -21.91
C GLN A 253 9.18 15.78 -22.82
N VAL A 254 9.34 14.50 -23.15
CA VAL A 254 10.45 14.00 -23.94
C VAL A 254 10.09 14.06 -25.43
N PRO A 255 10.78 14.88 -26.26
CA PRO A 255 10.34 15.17 -27.63
C PRO A 255 10.07 13.95 -28.51
N ARG A 256 10.94 12.92 -28.42
CA ARG A 256 10.81 11.69 -29.21
C ARG A 256 9.59 10.82 -28.85
N TRP A 257 9.01 11.03 -27.66
CA TRP A 257 7.87 10.25 -27.15
C TRP A 257 6.52 10.97 -27.24
N GLN A 258 6.50 12.28 -27.45
CA GLN A 258 5.27 13.08 -27.50
C GLN A 258 4.24 12.52 -28.48
N ALA A 259 4.67 12.10 -29.68
CA ALA A 259 3.79 11.54 -30.69
C ALA A 259 3.23 10.16 -30.30
N VAL A 260 4.01 9.33 -29.58
CA VAL A 260 3.57 8.03 -29.06
C VAL A 260 2.53 8.22 -27.96
N VAL A 261 2.79 9.12 -27.00
CA VAL A 261 1.83 9.45 -25.94
C VAL A 261 0.53 10.02 -26.53
N ALA A 262 0.62 10.91 -27.51
CA ALA A 262 -0.55 11.45 -28.19
C ALA A 262 -1.36 10.38 -28.93
N ALA A 263 -0.70 9.43 -29.59
CA ALA A 263 -1.36 8.32 -30.29
C ALA A 263 -2.09 7.37 -29.32
N ARG A 264 -1.61 7.23 -28.08
CA ARG A 264 -2.19 6.40 -27.03
C ARG A 264 -3.39 7.04 -26.33
N ALA A 265 -3.42 8.36 -26.22
CA ALA A 265 -4.39 9.09 -25.40
C ALA A 265 -5.87 8.69 -25.60
N PRO A 266 -6.40 8.44 -26.82
CA PRO A 266 -7.79 8.03 -26.99
C PRO A 266 -8.10 6.66 -26.35
N ARG A 267 -7.23 5.67 -26.55
CA ARG A 267 -7.40 4.32 -25.97
C ARG A 267 -7.18 4.34 -24.46
N GLU A 268 -6.27 5.18 -23.98
CA GLU A 268 -6.07 5.38 -22.55
C GLU A 268 -7.30 6.00 -21.88
N ALA A 269 -7.97 6.97 -22.52
CA ALA A 269 -9.20 7.55 -21.99
C ALA A 269 -10.31 6.49 -21.88
N GLU A 270 -10.48 5.66 -22.91
CA GLU A 270 -11.43 4.55 -22.89
C GLU A 270 -11.09 3.51 -21.80
N LEU A 271 -9.82 3.13 -21.69
CA LEU A 271 -9.35 2.22 -20.65
C LEU A 271 -9.56 2.83 -19.25
N ARG A 272 -9.29 4.12 -19.07
CA ARG A 272 -9.50 4.83 -17.81
C ARG A 272 -10.96 4.78 -17.39
N ASP A 273 -11.87 5.15 -18.28
CA ASP A 273 -13.29 5.15 -18.00
C ASP A 273 -13.77 3.74 -17.64
N THR A 274 -13.26 2.73 -18.35
CA THR A 274 -13.54 1.32 -18.08
C THR A 274 -12.97 0.86 -16.75
N VAL A 275 -11.72 1.20 -16.43
CA VAL A 275 -11.06 0.90 -15.14
C VAL A 275 -11.84 1.55 -13.99
N MET A 276 -12.20 2.82 -14.13
CA MET A 276 -12.93 3.54 -13.10
C MET A 276 -14.35 2.99 -12.91
N ALA A 277 -14.95 2.43 -13.96
CA ALA A 277 -16.27 1.83 -13.94
C ALA A 277 -16.28 0.37 -13.45
N LEU A 278 -15.23 -0.42 -13.72
CA LEU A 278 -15.25 -1.88 -13.55
C LEU A 278 -14.29 -2.42 -12.48
N LEU A 279 -13.30 -1.63 -12.03
CA LEU A 279 -12.40 -2.04 -10.95
C LEU A 279 -12.93 -1.62 -9.57
N PRO A 280 -12.65 -2.42 -8.51
CA PRO A 280 -13.18 -2.18 -7.17
C PRO A 280 -12.74 -0.84 -6.58
N ARG A 281 -13.69 0.00 -6.13
CA ARG A 281 -13.41 1.27 -5.42
C ARG A 281 -13.43 1.08 -3.90
N PRO A 282 -12.45 1.60 -3.14
CA PRO A 282 -12.58 1.68 -1.68
C PRO A 282 -13.67 2.68 -1.30
N ARG A 283 -14.25 2.47 -0.11
CA ARG A 283 -15.34 3.29 0.44
C ARG A 283 -14.93 4.76 0.56
N ASP A 284 -15.82 5.67 0.13
CA ASP A 284 -15.89 7.05 0.61
C ASP A 284 -16.83 7.09 1.84
N PRO A 285 -16.32 7.47 3.03
CA PRO A 285 -17.14 7.54 4.25
C PRO A 285 -18.31 8.55 4.18
N GLY A 286 -18.38 9.42 3.17
CA GLY A 286 -19.45 10.40 2.96
C GLY A 286 -20.71 9.92 2.23
N TRP A 287 -20.80 8.65 1.82
CA TRP A 287 -21.96 8.16 1.06
C TRP A 287 -23.22 7.99 1.90
N VAL A 288 -24.35 8.38 1.31
CA VAL A 288 -25.69 8.31 1.89
C VAL A 288 -26.28 6.93 1.56
N LEU A 289 -26.96 6.27 2.51
CA LEU A 289 -27.57 4.94 2.34
C LEU A 289 -28.43 4.78 1.07
N SER A 290 -29.12 5.84 0.64
CA SER A 290 -29.94 5.85 -0.59
C SER A 290 -29.15 6.08 -1.88
N GLN A 291 -27.89 6.51 -1.76
CA GLN A 291 -26.94 6.76 -2.86
C GLN A 291 -25.88 5.64 -2.94
N VAL A 292 -25.92 4.67 -2.03
CA VAL A 292 -25.15 3.43 -2.12
C VAL A 292 -25.57 2.72 -3.42
N PRO A 293 -24.63 2.46 -4.36
CA PRO A 293 -24.94 1.74 -5.58
C PRO A 293 -25.58 0.38 -5.27
N ARG A 294 -26.64 0.01 -6.00
CA ARG A 294 -27.23 -1.33 -5.94
C ARG A 294 -26.24 -2.32 -6.57
N GLY A 295 -25.41 -2.95 -5.76
CA GLY A 295 -24.34 -3.84 -6.20
C GLY A 295 -24.73 -5.33 -6.23
N THR A 296 -24.27 -6.04 -7.25
CA THR A 296 -24.54 -7.46 -7.54
C THR A 296 -23.63 -8.45 -6.79
N GLY A 297 -23.18 -8.08 -5.58
CA GLY A 297 -22.56 -9.05 -4.67
C GLY A 297 -21.11 -9.41 -4.92
N GLN A 298 -20.31 -8.59 -5.62
CA GLN A 298 -18.87 -8.41 -5.37
C GLN A 298 -18.34 -7.13 -6.06
N ALA A 299 -17.40 -6.45 -5.39
CA ALA A 299 -16.52 -5.34 -5.81
C ALA A 299 -17.02 -3.88 -6.02
N GLU A 300 -18.29 -3.52 -5.78
CA GLU A 300 -18.68 -2.09 -5.69
C GLU A 300 -19.18 -1.64 -4.30
N SER A 301 -19.48 -2.53 -3.36
CA SER A 301 -20.29 -2.10 -2.22
C SER A 301 -20.21 -3.05 -1.03
N LEU A 302 -19.73 -2.50 0.09
CA LEU A 302 -20.02 -2.90 1.48
C LEU A 302 -19.68 -4.36 1.83
N ALA A 303 -19.47 -4.63 3.11
CA ALA A 303 -19.69 -5.99 3.59
C ALA A 303 -21.17 -6.36 3.31
N PRO A 304 -21.51 -7.64 3.04
CA PRO A 304 -22.92 -8.06 2.94
C PRO A 304 -23.75 -7.44 4.06
N VAL A 305 -24.88 -6.84 3.68
CA VAL A 305 -25.71 -6.09 4.61
C VAL A 305 -26.73 -7.01 5.22
N VAL A 306 -26.75 -7.02 6.54
CA VAL A 306 -27.79 -7.63 7.34
C VAL A 306 -28.60 -6.49 7.93
N LEU A 307 -29.79 -6.28 7.37
CA LEU A 307 -30.75 -5.31 7.88
C LEU A 307 -31.69 -6.02 8.84
N LEU A 308 -31.75 -5.52 10.08
CA LEU A 308 -32.60 -6.07 11.12
C LEU A 308 -33.64 -5.02 11.55
N GLU A 309 -34.90 -5.35 11.33
CA GLU A 309 -36.08 -4.60 11.75
C GLU A 309 -36.92 -5.47 12.70
N PRO A 310 -37.83 -4.89 13.51
CA PRO A 310 -38.68 -5.68 14.39
C PRO A 310 -39.46 -6.75 13.61
N GLY A 311 -39.17 -8.02 13.88
CA GLY A 311 -39.79 -9.17 13.22
C GLY A 311 -39.32 -9.46 11.79
N SER A 312 -38.29 -8.77 11.28
CA SER A 312 -37.76 -9.01 9.92
C SER A 312 -36.24 -8.91 9.87
N LEU A 313 -35.59 -9.92 9.29
CA LEU A 313 -34.18 -9.95 8.95
C LEU A 313 -34.03 -10.00 7.44
N ARG A 314 -33.45 -8.97 6.84
CA ARG A 314 -33.19 -8.89 5.41
C ARG A 314 -31.71 -9.00 5.11
N LEU A 315 -31.38 -9.88 4.17
CA LEU A 315 -30.00 -10.14 3.74
C LEU A 315 -29.76 -9.58 2.34
N GLU A 316 -28.68 -8.81 2.15
CA GLU A 316 -28.30 -8.22 0.86
C GLU A 316 -26.80 -8.39 0.56
N PRO A 317 -26.40 -8.66 -0.70
CA PRO A 317 -27.22 -9.04 -1.85
C PRO A 317 -27.29 -10.58 -1.97
N THR A 318 -28.42 -11.20 -1.63
CA THR A 318 -28.56 -12.66 -1.77
C THR A 318 -28.78 -13.10 -3.24
N SER A 319 -29.42 -12.24 -4.03
CA SER A 319 -29.64 -12.35 -5.49
C SER A 319 -30.31 -11.04 -5.95
N THR A 320 -30.80 -10.97 -7.19
CA THR A 320 -31.63 -9.85 -7.69
C THR A 320 -32.90 -9.57 -6.85
N THR A 321 -33.20 -10.38 -5.82
CA THR A 321 -34.24 -10.14 -4.81
C THR A 321 -33.69 -10.30 -3.38
N PRO A 322 -33.95 -9.34 -2.46
CA PRO A 322 -33.61 -9.48 -1.05
C PRO A 322 -34.26 -10.72 -0.44
N ARG A 323 -33.51 -11.47 0.38
CA ARG A 323 -34.07 -12.58 1.15
C ARG A 323 -34.49 -12.07 2.53
N GLU A 324 -35.77 -12.23 2.83
CA GLU A 324 -36.36 -11.86 4.11
C GLU A 324 -36.60 -13.11 4.96
N LEU A 325 -36.23 -13.05 6.23
CA LEU A 325 -36.27 -14.13 7.20
C LEU A 325 -36.89 -13.63 8.51
N ASP A 326 -37.52 -14.53 9.27
CA ASP A 326 -37.97 -14.22 10.63
C ASP A 326 -36.77 -14.33 11.61
N PRO A 327 -36.36 -13.24 12.28
CA PRO A 327 -35.24 -13.26 13.22
C PRO A 327 -35.46 -14.17 14.44
N ARG A 328 -36.70 -14.59 14.73
CA ARG A 328 -37.02 -15.53 15.83
C ARG A 328 -37.01 -17.00 15.41
N ALA A 329 -37.00 -17.26 14.11
CA ALA A 329 -36.98 -18.60 13.52
C ALA A 329 -35.72 -18.82 12.67
N LEU A 330 -34.59 -18.25 13.09
CA LEU A 330 -33.29 -18.44 12.46
C LEU A 330 -32.79 -19.88 12.76
N GLU A 331 -33.27 -20.84 11.97
CA GLU A 331 -32.72 -22.20 11.89
C GLU A 331 -31.44 -22.22 11.02
N ASP A 332 -30.86 -23.40 10.79
CA ASP A 332 -29.66 -23.62 9.95
C ASP A 332 -29.73 -22.92 8.58
N ALA A 333 -30.95 -22.74 8.05
CA ALA A 333 -31.19 -22.07 6.77
C ALA A 333 -30.76 -20.59 6.73
N ALA A 334 -30.81 -19.88 7.86
CA ALA A 334 -30.36 -18.49 7.94
C ALA A 334 -28.84 -18.40 8.02
N SER A 335 -28.22 -19.23 8.86
CA SER A 335 -26.76 -19.36 8.95
C SER A 335 -26.15 -19.76 7.60
N ALA A 336 -26.76 -20.72 6.90
CA ALA A 336 -26.31 -21.12 5.56
C ALA A 336 -26.46 -19.99 4.51
N ALA A 337 -27.49 -19.15 4.63
CA ALA A 337 -27.66 -18.00 3.74
C ALA A 337 -26.60 -16.92 3.98
N ILE A 338 -26.30 -16.65 5.26
CA ILE A 338 -25.24 -15.74 5.68
C ILE A 338 -23.86 -16.30 5.28
N GLU A 339 -23.63 -17.59 5.49
CA GLU A 339 -22.40 -18.27 5.07
C GLU A 339 -22.22 -18.18 3.55
N ALA A 340 -23.28 -18.37 2.76
CA ALA A 340 -23.21 -18.19 1.32
C ALA A 340 -22.86 -16.74 0.91
N LEU A 341 -23.33 -15.73 1.66
CA LEU A 341 -22.93 -14.34 1.44
C LEU A 341 -21.45 -14.10 1.79
N LEU A 342 -20.98 -14.67 2.91
CA LEU A 342 -19.61 -14.55 3.37
C LEU A 342 -18.62 -15.28 2.47
N VAL A 343 -18.97 -16.47 1.99
CA VAL A 343 -18.18 -17.23 1.01
C VAL A 343 -18.06 -16.46 -0.30
N ARG A 344 -19.14 -15.78 -0.72
CA ARG A 344 -19.10 -14.90 -1.89
C ARG A 344 -18.25 -13.66 -1.64
N ASP A 345 -18.34 -13.03 -0.47
CA ASP A 345 -17.58 -11.83 -0.08
C ASP A 345 -16.08 -12.08 0.13
N GLY A 346 -15.72 -13.27 0.64
CA GLY A 346 -14.34 -13.69 0.85
C GLY A 346 -13.61 -13.05 2.02
N ARG A 347 -14.13 -11.97 2.65
CA ARG A 347 -13.47 -11.29 3.80
C ARG A 347 -13.92 -11.79 5.17
N GLY A 348 -15.12 -12.38 5.22
CA GLY A 348 -15.76 -12.77 6.48
C GLY A 348 -16.44 -11.60 7.22
N THR A 349 -16.54 -10.42 6.60
CA THR A 349 -17.12 -9.22 7.22
C THR A 349 -18.60 -9.10 6.88
N ILE A 350 -19.43 -8.61 7.82
CA ILE A 350 -20.84 -8.24 7.59
C ILE A 350 -21.12 -6.84 8.13
N LEU A 351 -21.89 -6.05 7.38
CA LEU A 351 -22.47 -4.81 7.87
C LEU A 351 -23.82 -5.11 8.51
N LEU A 352 -23.93 -4.92 9.83
CA LEU A 352 -25.18 -5.05 10.56
C LEU A 352 -25.82 -3.67 10.75
N ALA A 353 -26.94 -3.44 10.06
CA ALA A 353 -27.79 -2.28 10.25
C ALA A 353 -29.05 -2.71 11.01
N SER A 354 -29.25 -2.21 12.22
CA SER A 354 -30.38 -2.60 13.07
C SER A 354 -31.22 -1.38 13.42
N ALA A 355 -32.53 -1.51 13.34
CA ALA A 355 -33.44 -0.52 13.89
C ALA A 355 -33.28 -0.45 15.43
N PRO A 356 -33.41 0.75 16.04
CA PRO A 356 -33.15 0.94 17.47
C PRO A 356 -34.20 0.27 18.37
N ASP A 357 -35.38 -0.03 17.84
CA ASP A 357 -36.52 -0.62 18.54
C ASP A 357 -36.60 -2.16 18.43
N VAL A 358 -35.60 -2.80 17.83
CA VAL A 358 -35.51 -4.27 17.71
C VAL A 358 -35.45 -4.91 19.11
N PRO A 359 -36.30 -5.91 19.40
CA PRO A 359 -36.25 -6.65 20.65
C PRO A 359 -34.92 -7.38 20.88
N ALA A 360 -34.40 -7.33 22.10
CA ALA A 360 -33.13 -7.98 22.46
C ALA A 360 -33.02 -9.48 22.07
N PRO A 361 -34.08 -10.31 22.18
CA PRO A 361 -34.02 -11.70 21.72
C PRO A 361 -33.78 -11.84 20.21
N GLU A 362 -34.36 -10.96 19.39
CA GLU A 362 -34.17 -10.95 17.93
C GLU A 362 -32.75 -10.52 17.56
N TYR A 363 -32.24 -9.50 18.27
CA TYR A 363 -30.86 -9.05 18.11
C TYR A 363 -29.85 -10.15 18.48
N ALA A 364 -30.07 -10.81 19.62
CA ALA A 364 -29.22 -11.91 20.07
C ALA A 364 -29.25 -13.11 19.12
N ALA A 365 -30.43 -13.48 18.59
CA ALA A 365 -30.56 -14.55 17.61
C ALA A 365 -29.81 -14.22 16.30
N THR A 366 -29.89 -12.98 15.84
CA THR A 366 -29.15 -12.51 14.66
C THR A 366 -27.65 -12.58 14.87
N LEU A 367 -27.13 -12.09 16.00
CA LEU A 367 -25.71 -12.19 16.34
C LEU A 367 -25.23 -13.66 16.42
N ALA A 368 -26.04 -14.55 16.98
CA ALA A 368 -25.74 -15.98 17.03
C ALA A 368 -25.70 -16.65 15.64
N ALA A 369 -26.58 -16.23 14.72
CA ALA A 369 -26.57 -16.68 13.34
C ALA A 369 -25.31 -16.22 12.58
N LEU A 370 -24.86 -14.97 12.79
CA LEU A 370 -23.60 -14.44 12.23
C LEU A 370 -22.39 -15.25 12.72
N VAL A 371 -22.30 -15.53 14.02
CA VAL A 371 -21.22 -16.37 14.57
C VAL A 371 -21.27 -17.80 14.02
N SER A 372 -22.46 -18.40 13.93
CA SER A 372 -22.63 -19.73 13.36
C SER A 372 -22.20 -19.80 11.89
N ALA A 373 -22.43 -18.73 11.13
CA ALA A 373 -21.99 -18.56 9.75
C ALA A 373 -20.49 -18.23 9.59
N ARG A 374 -19.71 -18.24 10.69
CA ARG A 374 -18.29 -17.93 10.73
C ARG A 374 -17.94 -16.50 10.27
N THR A 375 -18.80 -15.53 10.57
CA THR A 375 -18.44 -14.11 10.45
C THR A 375 -17.19 -13.83 11.28
N SER A 376 -16.22 -13.11 10.70
CA SER A 376 -14.97 -12.69 11.34
C SER A 376 -15.08 -11.28 11.91
N VAL A 377 -15.81 -10.39 11.22
CA VAL A 377 -16.00 -9.00 11.64
C VAL A 377 -17.45 -8.58 11.41
N ILE A 378 -18.06 -8.00 12.43
CA ILE A 378 -19.35 -7.32 12.33
C ILE A 378 -19.07 -5.82 12.35
N GLU A 379 -19.37 -5.13 11.26
CA GLU A 379 -19.42 -3.67 11.22
C GLU A 379 -20.81 -3.21 11.63
N LEU A 380 -20.95 -2.50 12.76
CA LEU A 380 -22.23 -1.96 13.17
C LEU A 380 -22.45 -0.60 12.52
N ALA A 381 -23.52 -0.46 11.74
CA ALA A 381 -23.91 0.82 11.17
C ALA A 381 -24.47 1.75 12.26
N VAL A 382 -23.85 2.91 12.43
CA VAL A 382 -24.29 3.95 13.37
C VAL A 382 -24.81 5.15 12.59
N HIS A 383 -26.03 5.56 12.87
CA HIS A 383 -26.57 6.82 12.35
C HIS A 383 -26.08 7.98 13.24
N GLU A 384 -25.11 8.78 12.79
CA GLU A 384 -24.80 10.03 13.50
C GLU A 384 -25.89 11.08 13.22
N ALA A 385 -26.33 11.78 14.28
CA ALA A 385 -27.10 13.00 14.10
C ALA A 385 -26.22 14.00 13.35
N ALA A 386 -26.72 14.53 12.22
CA ALA A 386 -26.01 15.42 11.32
C ALA A 386 -25.03 16.35 12.05
N LEU A 387 -23.73 16.27 11.70
CA LEU A 387 -22.82 17.39 11.90
C LEU A 387 -23.55 18.63 11.38
N ARG A 388 -23.79 19.60 12.27
CA ARG A 388 -24.66 20.75 11.97
C ARG A 388 -24.36 21.27 10.56
N ASP A 389 -25.40 21.24 9.72
CA ASP A 389 -25.46 21.69 8.31
C ASP A 389 -25.10 20.70 7.19
N ALA A 390 -24.75 19.45 7.47
CA ALA A 390 -24.67 18.39 6.45
C ALA A 390 -25.93 17.51 6.43
N GLN A 391 -26.78 17.66 5.42
CA GLN A 391 -27.68 16.58 5.00
C GLN A 391 -27.02 15.85 3.83
N PRO A 392 -26.94 14.51 3.85
CA PRO A 392 -27.61 13.55 4.77
C PRO A 392 -26.75 13.04 5.96
N PRO A 393 -27.30 12.25 6.91
CA PRO A 393 -26.58 11.76 8.10
C PRO A 393 -25.43 10.82 7.73
N VAL A 394 -24.31 10.95 8.44
CA VAL A 394 -23.09 10.13 8.26
C VAL A 394 -23.32 8.76 8.90
N VAL A 395 -23.08 7.70 8.15
CA VAL A 395 -23.06 6.32 8.68
C VAL A 395 -21.62 5.97 9.06
N VAL A 396 -21.30 5.97 10.35
CA VAL A 396 -20.02 5.45 10.84
C VAL A 396 -20.16 3.95 11.10
N ALA A 397 -19.21 3.15 10.63
CA ALA A 397 -19.17 1.72 10.93
C ALA A 397 -18.28 1.49 12.16
N LEU A 398 -18.82 0.89 13.22
CA LEU A 398 -18.05 0.49 14.40
C LEU A 398 -17.68 -0.99 14.27
N PRO A 399 -16.38 -1.34 14.16
CA PRO A 399 -15.98 -2.72 13.99
C PRO A 399 -16.06 -3.51 15.31
N LEU A 400 -16.63 -4.70 15.22
CA LEU A 400 -16.61 -5.73 16.26
C LEU A 400 -16.00 -7.00 15.68
N TYR A 401 -14.81 -7.36 16.17
CA TYR A 401 -14.13 -8.58 15.75
C TYR A 401 -14.70 -9.80 16.46
N ILE A 402 -14.76 -10.95 15.81
CA ILE A 402 -15.18 -12.22 16.42
C ILE A 402 -13.93 -13.06 16.68
N ALA A 403 -13.74 -13.47 17.93
CA ALA A 403 -12.66 -14.35 18.36
C ALA A 403 -13.28 -15.62 18.96
N GLY A 404 -13.58 -16.59 18.09
CA GLY A 404 -14.05 -17.91 18.46
C GLY A 404 -12.98 -18.71 19.23
N PRO A 405 -13.37 -19.78 19.94
CA PRO A 405 -12.43 -20.61 20.69
C PRO A 405 -11.41 -21.34 19.79
N GLU A 406 -11.81 -21.66 18.55
CA GLU A 406 -10.98 -22.41 17.59
C GLU A 406 -10.09 -21.51 16.70
N ASP A 407 -10.24 -20.18 16.77
CA ASP A 407 -9.50 -19.26 15.90
C ASP A 407 -8.03 -19.15 16.36
N LEU A 408 -7.11 -19.68 15.55
CA LEU A 408 -5.69 -19.74 15.90
C LEU A 408 -4.88 -18.49 15.52
N GLY A 409 -5.47 -17.51 14.84
CA GLY A 409 -4.81 -16.28 14.41
C GLY A 409 -4.28 -15.42 15.56
N ALA A 410 -3.19 -14.68 15.32
CA ALA A 410 -2.55 -13.83 16.33
C ALA A 410 -3.51 -12.77 16.90
N GLY A 411 -4.35 -12.16 16.05
CA GLY A 411 -5.37 -11.19 16.47
C GLY A 411 -6.44 -11.81 17.37
N ALA A 412 -6.95 -13.00 17.03
CA ALA A 412 -7.93 -13.71 17.86
C ALA A 412 -7.35 -14.13 19.22
N ARG A 413 -6.06 -14.54 19.26
CA ARG A 413 -5.35 -14.78 20.53
C ARG A 413 -5.21 -13.49 21.34
N ALA A 414 -4.75 -12.40 20.74
CA ALA A 414 -4.61 -11.11 21.42
C ALA A 414 -5.95 -10.63 22.00
N LEU A 415 -7.06 -10.79 21.27
CA LEU A 415 -8.39 -10.48 21.76
C LEU A 415 -8.78 -11.37 22.95
N ARG A 416 -8.55 -12.69 22.90
CA ARG A 416 -8.89 -13.60 24.01
C ARG A 416 -8.02 -13.38 25.26
N ASP A 417 -6.75 -13.04 25.04
CA ASP A 417 -5.75 -12.83 26.09
C ASP A 417 -5.74 -11.38 26.61
N SER A 418 -6.62 -10.53 26.07
CA SER A 418 -6.74 -9.13 26.48
C SER A 418 -6.93 -9.01 27.99
N ARG A 419 -6.14 -8.13 28.62
CA ARG A 419 -6.20 -7.88 30.06
C ARG A 419 -7.53 -7.25 30.46
N ILE A 420 -8.12 -6.49 29.54
CA ILE A 420 -9.38 -5.77 29.73
C ILE A 420 -10.50 -6.57 29.08
N HIS A 421 -11.46 -6.95 29.91
CA HIS A 421 -12.64 -7.67 29.49
C HIS A 421 -13.91 -6.91 29.88
N VAL A 422 -14.81 -6.74 28.92
CA VAL A 422 -16.13 -6.14 29.15
C VAL A 422 -17.19 -7.22 28.99
N GLN A 423 -18.06 -7.34 29.98
CA GLN A 423 -19.32 -8.09 29.84
C GLN A 423 -20.46 -7.08 29.69
N LEU A 424 -21.11 -7.09 28.54
CA LEU A 424 -22.28 -6.26 28.27
C LEU A 424 -23.55 -7.09 28.48
N SER A 425 -24.49 -6.52 29.24
CA SER A 425 -25.82 -7.10 29.48
C SER A 425 -26.88 -6.00 29.44
N GLY A 426 -28.16 -6.38 29.48
CA GLY A 426 -29.26 -5.41 29.61
C GLY A 426 -29.16 -4.48 30.84
N ARG A 427 -28.36 -4.84 31.86
CA ARG A 427 -28.08 -3.98 33.03
C ARG A 427 -26.92 -3.00 32.83
N GLY A 428 -26.28 -2.99 31.66
CA GLY A 428 -25.11 -2.19 31.34
C GLY A 428 -23.79 -2.98 31.35
N PRO A 429 -22.66 -2.31 31.04
CA PRO A 429 -21.37 -2.95 30.94
C PRO A 429 -20.73 -3.16 32.32
N ARG A 430 -20.05 -4.30 32.48
CA ARG A 430 -19.19 -4.62 33.63
C ARG A 430 -17.79 -4.88 33.13
N VAL A 431 -16.79 -4.32 33.81
CA VAL A 431 -15.39 -4.44 33.40
C VAL A 431 -14.63 -5.35 34.35
N ARG A 432 -13.88 -6.28 33.78
CA ARG A 432 -12.91 -7.15 34.45
C ARG A 432 -11.53 -6.80 33.91
N VAL A 433 -10.56 -6.60 34.81
CA VAL A 433 -9.17 -6.33 34.45
C VAL A 433 -8.27 -7.31 35.17
N ASP A 434 -7.35 -7.96 34.45
CA ASP A 434 -6.43 -8.96 35.00
C ASP A 434 -7.15 -10.05 35.82
N GLY A 435 -8.32 -10.50 35.32
CA GLY A 435 -9.13 -11.51 36.02
C GLY A 435 -10.04 -10.99 37.12
N ARG A 436 -9.96 -9.71 37.51
CA ARG A 436 -10.72 -9.14 38.64
C ARG A 436 -11.80 -8.17 38.17
N TRP A 437 -13.03 -8.35 38.65
CA TRP A 437 -14.14 -7.45 38.34
C TRP A 437 -13.97 -6.12 39.08
N LEU A 438 -14.12 -5.01 38.38
CA LEU A 438 -14.16 -3.70 38.99
C LEU A 438 -15.50 -3.47 39.71
N SER A 439 -15.48 -2.69 40.78
CA SER A 439 -16.70 -2.28 41.49
C SER A 439 -17.50 -1.24 40.70
N ALA A 440 -16.86 -0.57 39.73
CA ALA A 440 -17.50 0.39 38.85
C ALA A 440 -18.70 -0.24 38.10
N LYS A 441 -19.85 0.42 38.17
CA LYS A 441 -21.08 0.11 37.42
C LYS A 441 -21.50 1.36 36.67
N PRO A 442 -20.92 1.63 35.47
CA PRO A 442 -21.28 2.83 34.71
C PRO A 442 -22.75 2.76 34.29
N THR A 443 -23.57 3.66 34.85
CA THR A 443 -25.00 3.74 34.54
C THR A 443 -25.31 4.82 33.51
N LEU A 444 -24.43 5.81 33.36
CA LEU A 444 -24.56 6.89 32.39
C LEU A 444 -23.45 6.80 31.32
N PRO A 445 -23.68 7.31 30.10
CA PRO A 445 -22.65 7.36 29.05
C PRO A 445 -21.37 8.08 29.50
N SER A 446 -21.50 9.15 30.30
CA SER A 446 -20.35 9.88 30.87
C SER A 446 -19.52 9.04 31.84
N ASP A 447 -20.15 8.14 32.60
CA ASP A 447 -19.44 7.24 33.52
C ASP A 447 -18.64 6.20 32.74
N LEU A 448 -19.20 5.70 31.64
CA LEU A 448 -18.54 4.77 30.74
C LEU A 448 -17.32 5.44 30.08
N LEU A 449 -17.49 6.63 29.50
CA LEU A 449 -16.38 7.37 28.89
C LEU A 449 -15.26 7.65 29.89
N ARG A 450 -15.61 8.05 31.13
CA ARG A 450 -14.63 8.26 32.19
C ARG A 450 -13.88 6.96 32.54
N LEU A 451 -14.61 5.85 32.69
CA LEU A 451 -14.00 4.55 32.98
C LEU A 451 -13.07 4.09 31.84
N VAL A 452 -13.49 4.23 30.59
CA VAL A 452 -12.65 3.92 29.42
C VAL A 452 -11.38 4.77 29.39
N ALA A 453 -11.49 6.07 29.64
CA ALA A 453 -10.33 6.97 29.71
C ALA A 453 -9.40 6.65 30.90
N GLU A 454 -9.95 6.20 32.03
CA GLU A 454 -9.15 5.69 33.16
C GLU A 454 -8.41 4.40 32.78
N LEU A 455 -9.08 3.46 32.12
CA LEU A 455 -8.47 2.20 31.65
C LEU A 455 -7.37 2.45 30.61
N HIS A 456 -7.64 3.27 29.59
CA HIS A 456 -6.66 3.59 28.55
C HIS A 456 -5.39 4.22 29.14
N ARG A 457 -5.55 5.14 30.10
CA ARG A 457 -4.40 5.76 30.79
C ARG A 457 -3.66 4.77 31.68
N ALA A 458 -4.38 3.85 32.33
CA ALA A 458 -3.79 2.90 33.26
C ALA A 458 -3.09 1.72 32.55
N TYR A 459 -3.49 1.37 31.31
CA TYR A 459 -2.98 0.22 30.56
C TYR A 459 -2.50 0.63 29.15
N PRO A 460 -1.39 1.37 29.03
CA PRO A 460 -0.94 1.99 27.78
C PRO A 460 -0.48 1.01 26.69
N ARG A 461 -0.21 -0.26 27.05
CA ARG A 461 0.13 -1.35 26.12
C ARG A 461 -1.09 -2.17 25.69
N GLU A 462 -2.23 -2.00 26.37
CA GLU A 462 -3.42 -2.74 26.01
C GLU A 462 -4.10 -2.03 24.84
N HIS A 463 -4.00 -2.63 23.66
CA HIS A 463 -4.60 -2.10 22.44
C HIS A 463 -5.95 -2.75 22.11
N THR A 464 -6.28 -3.84 22.80
CA THR A 464 -7.45 -4.67 22.54
C THR A 464 -8.37 -4.72 23.75
N VAL A 465 -9.67 -4.90 23.52
CA VAL A 465 -10.64 -5.19 24.57
C VAL A 465 -11.43 -6.43 24.20
N SER A 466 -11.50 -7.40 25.11
CA SER A 466 -12.38 -8.55 24.94
C SER A 466 -13.81 -8.23 25.40
N LEU A 467 -14.80 -8.80 24.72
CA LEU A 467 -16.22 -8.54 24.95
C LEU A 467 -16.98 -9.86 25.09
N SER A 468 -17.90 -9.93 26.05
CA SER A 468 -18.94 -10.95 26.13
C SER A 468 -20.32 -10.30 26.14
N LEU A 469 -21.25 -10.85 25.35
CA LEU A 469 -22.59 -10.32 25.18
C LEU A 469 -23.62 -11.25 25.81
N ALA A 470 -24.48 -10.72 26.68
CA ALA A 470 -25.66 -11.43 27.16
C ALA A 470 -26.80 -11.38 26.12
N THR A 471 -27.73 -12.34 26.19
CA THR A 471 -28.87 -12.44 25.26
C THR A 471 -29.90 -11.32 25.41
N ASN A 472 -29.80 -10.50 26.44
CA ASN A 472 -30.70 -9.36 26.72
C ASN A 472 -30.07 -8.00 26.36
N VAL A 473 -28.98 -7.98 25.61
CA VAL A 473 -28.34 -6.75 25.11
C VAL A 473 -29.15 -6.16 23.96
N GLN A 474 -29.33 -4.84 23.97
CA GLN A 474 -29.92 -4.10 22.85
C GLN A 474 -28.85 -3.56 21.90
N HIS A 475 -29.21 -3.36 20.64
CA HIS A 475 -28.30 -2.81 19.62
C HIS A 475 -27.63 -1.51 20.06
N GLN A 476 -28.41 -0.55 20.58
CA GLN A 476 -27.89 0.74 21.02
C GLN A 476 -26.86 0.60 22.15
N GLN A 477 -27.05 -0.35 23.08
CA GLN A 477 -26.10 -0.57 24.18
C GLN A 477 -24.74 -1.05 23.66
N LEU A 478 -24.72 -1.86 22.60
CA LEU A 478 -23.50 -2.31 21.96
C LEU A 478 -22.84 -1.18 21.16
N VAL A 479 -23.62 -0.41 20.41
CA VAL A 479 -23.13 0.79 19.69
C VAL A 479 -22.49 1.79 20.66
N ASP A 480 -23.17 2.14 21.75
CA ASP A 480 -22.67 3.09 22.75
C ASP A 480 -21.35 2.61 23.38
N LEU A 481 -21.25 1.29 23.65
CA LEU A 481 -20.03 0.70 24.17
C LEU A 481 -18.88 0.78 23.17
N LEU A 482 -19.12 0.38 21.92
CA LEU A 482 -18.10 0.40 20.88
C LEU A 482 -17.66 1.83 20.56
N ALA A 483 -18.60 2.78 20.50
CA ALA A 483 -18.30 4.19 20.31
C ALA A 483 -17.41 4.73 21.43
N ALA A 484 -17.64 4.31 22.68
CA ALA A 484 -16.82 4.71 23.81
C ALA A 484 -15.41 4.08 23.76
N VAL A 485 -15.28 2.82 23.33
CA VAL A 485 -14.03 2.04 23.43
C VAL A 485 -13.14 2.19 22.20
N SER A 486 -13.70 2.06 20.99
CA SER A 486 -12.97 2.07 19.71
C SER A 486 -13.47 3.12 18.72
N GLY A 487 -14.45 3.95 19.10
CA GLY A 487 -14.93 5.05 18.27
C GLY A 487 -14.12 6.35 18.40
N GLY A 488 -14.38 7.28 17.48
CA GLY A 488 -13.77 8.63 17.46
C GLY A 488 -12.47 8.73 16.66
N LEU A 489 -11.99 9.98 16.47
CA LEU A 489 -10.76 10.27 15.72
C LEU A 489 -9.50 9.67 16.37
N THR A 490 -9.52 9.53 17.69
CA THR A 490 -8.45 8.94 18.51
C THR A 490 -9.05 7.88 19.42
N PRO A 491 -9.21 6.64 18.95
CA PRO A 491 -9.86 5.59 19.74
C PRO A 491 -8.99 5.23 20.95
N ALA A 492 -9.65 4.93 22.07
CA ALA A 492 -8.96 4.50 23.29
C ALA A 492 -8.32 3.11 23.11
N PHE A 493 -8.95 2.25 22.33
CA PHE A 493 -8.45 0.91 22.00
C PHE A 493 -8.55 0.68 20.50
N LEU A 494 -7.57 -0.01 19.92
CA LEU A 494 -7.49 -0.27 18.48
C LEU A 494 -8.55 -1.28 18.02
N ALA A 495 -8.92 -2.24 18.87
CA ALA A 495 -9.89 -3.26 18.51
C ALA A 495 -10.72 -3.77 19.70
N VAL A 496 -11.98 -4.12 19.42
CA VAL A 496 -12.88 -4.79 20.36
C VAL A 496 -13.28 -6.14 19.79
N GLY A 497 -13.04 -7.21 20.55
CA GLY A 497 -13.30 -8.58 20.13
C GLY A 497 -14.40 -9.25 20.95
N TRP A 498 -15.50 -9.63 20.31
CA TRP A 498 -16.48 -10.52 20.92
C TRP A 498 -15.94 -11.94 20.99
N VAL A 499 -16.03 -12.53 22.19
CA VAL A 499 -15.68 -13.93 22.48
C VAL A 499 -16.98 -14.69 22.77
N PRO A 500 -17.65 -15.30 21.77
CA PRO A 500 -18.99 -15.89 21.94
C PRO A 500 -19.04 -17.04 22.95
N GLY A 501 -17.95 -17.78 23.10
CA GLY A 501 -17.85 -18.91 24.04
C GLY A 501 -17.47 -18.54 25.47
N ALA A 502 -17.24 -17.25 25.78
CA ALA A 502 -16.85 -16.83 27.12
C ALA A 502 -18.02 -16.90 28.10
N ALA A 503 -17.75 -17.49 29.28
CA ALA A 503 -18.78 -17.67 30.31
C ALA A 503 -19.26 -16.33 30.87
N LEU A 504 -20.59 -16.11 30.83
CA LEU A 504 -21.23 -14.95 31.43
C LEU A 504 -21.40 -15.15 32.94
N VAL A 505 -20.94 -14.18 33.74
CA VAL A 505 -21.13 -14.17 35.18
C VAL A 505 -22.41 -13.39 35.51
N GLY A 506 -23.33 -14.00 36.26
CA GLY A 506 -24.50 -13.30 36.78
C GLY A 506 -24.12 -12.25 37.82
N ASP A 507 -24.45 -10.98 37.56
CA ASP A 507 -24.14 -9.77 38.36
C ASP A 507 -22.80 -9.86 39.13
N PRO A 508 -21.65 -9.74 38.42
CA PRO A 508 -20.36 -9.98 39.04
C PRO A 508 -20.13 -9.08 40.26
N VAL A 509 -19.58 -9.61 41.34
CA VAL A 509 -19.23 -8.83 42.53
C VAL A 509 -17.89 -8.15 42.29
N GLY A 510 -17.81 -6.84 42.54
CA GLY A 510 -16.55 -6.10 42.41
C GLY A 510 -15.50 -6.59 43.41
N ASP A 511 -14.26 -6.67 42.97
CA ASP A 511 -13.09 -7.00 43.79
C ASP A 511 -12.36 -5.70 44.18
N PRO A 512 -12.39 -5.31 45.46
CA PRO A 512 -11.68 -4.13 45.95
C PRO A 512 -10.17 -4.14 45.64
N ALA A 513 -9.56 -5.31 45.45
CA ALA A 513 -8.17 -5.41 45.04
C ALA A 513 -7.94 -4.94 43.59
N GLY A 514 -8.91 -5.19 42.69
CA GLY A 514 -8.89 -4.68 41.32
C GLY A 514 -9.01 -3.16 41.29
N ASP A 515 -9.93 -2.59 42.07
CA ASP A 515 -10.11 -1.13 42.15
C ASP A 515 -8.86 -0.44 42.71
N ARG A 516 -8.23 -1.01 43.75
CA ARG A 516 -6.96 -0.50 44.30
C ARG A 516 -5.82 -0.57 43.28
N ALA A 517 -5.73 -1.64 42.49
CA ALA A 517 -4.71 -1.79 41.46
C ALA A 517 -4.87 -0.74 40.35
N LEU A 518 -6.10 -0.53 39.87
CA LEU A 518 -6.41 0.52 38.90
C LEU A 518 -6.08 1.91 39.46
N ALA A 519 -6.50 2.22 40.69
CA ALA A 519 -6.18 3.48 41.34
C ALA A 519 -4.66 3.71 41.50
N ALA A 520 -3.91 2.64 41.83
CA ALA A 520 -2.45 2.72 41.94
C ALA A 520 -1.79 3.00 40.58
N ARG A 521 -2.24 2.34 39.49
CA ARG A 521 -1.77 2.63 38.13
C ARG A 521 -2.08 4.08 37.72
N LEU A 522 -3.28 4.60 38.02
CA LEU A 522 -3.64 5.99 37.72
C LEU A 522 -2.77 7.02 38.45
N GLN A 523 -2.30 6.72 39.66
CA GLN A 523 -1.35 7.58 40.39
C GLN A 523 0.06 7.62 39.77
N LEU A 524 0.35 6.71 38.84
CA LEU A 524 1.57 6.70 38.03
C LEU A 524 1.36 7.37 36.66
N GLY A 525 0.22 8.02 36.44
CA GLY A 525 -0.06 8.74 35.20
C GLY A 525 0.79 10.01 35.05
N PRO A 526 0.96 10.53 33.82
CA PRO A 526 1.84 11.67 33.52
C PRO A 526 1.63 12.90 34.41
N ASP A 527 0.37 13.19 34.77
CA ASP A 527 0.00 14.35 35.60
C ASP A 527 0.57 14.29 37.03
N SER A 528 0.97 13.10 37.50
CA SER A 528 1.52 12.87 38.85
C SER A 528 3.04 12.72 38.85
N LEU A 529 3.69 12.92 37.70
CA LEU A 529 5.11 12.63 37.49
C LEU A 529 5.91 13.91 37.22
N ALA A 530 7.15 13.91 37.70
CA ALA A 530 8.19 14.85 37.30
C ALA A 530 9.31 14.05 36.64
N PHE A 531 9.90 14.58 35.58
CA PHE A 531 10.94 13.87 34.83
C PHE A 531 12.08 14.80 34.43
N ALA A 532 13.26 14.21 34.26
CA ALA A 532 14.47 14.89 33.80
C ALA A 532 15.11 14.08 32.66
N ARG A 533 15.76 14.79 31.74
CA ARG A 533 16.44 14.21 30.59
C ARG A 533 17.86 14.71 30.54
N ALA A 534 18.81 13.81 30.31
CA ALA A 534 20.20 14.17 30.19
C ALA A 534 20.94 13.19 29.27
N VAL A 535 21.96 13.66 28.58
CA VAL A 535 22.95 12.77 27.96
C VAL A 535 23.92 12.34 29.04
N THR A 536 24.04 11.03 29.24
CA THR A 536 24.88 10.43 30.29
C THR A 536 26.20 9.88 29.74
N ARG A 537 26.26 9.62 28.43
CA ARG A 537 27.46 9.14 27.73
C ARG A 537 27.44 9.64 26.28
N GLY A 538 28.60 9.97 25.73
CA GLY A 538 28.75 10.46 24.36
C GLY A 538 28.48 11.96 24.20
N PRO A 539 28.59 12.49 22.98
CA PRO A 539 28.34 13.91 22.73
C PRO A 539 26.85 14.26 22.80
N GLN A 540 26.58 15.52 23.14
CA GLN A 540 25.21 16.05 23.08
C GLN A 540 24.74 16.09 21.62
N PRO A 541 23.56 15.53 21.29
CA PRO A 541 22.97 15.65 19.96
C PRO A 541 22.74 17.11 19.56
N ALA A 542 22.62 17.34 18.25
CA ALA A 542 22.17 18.63 17.74
C ALA A 542 20.82 19.04 18.38
N ALA A 543 20.60 20.33 18.57
CA ALA A 543 19.46 20.84 19.33
C ALA A 543 18.09 20.40 18.77
N ASP A 544 17.99 20.27 17.45
CA ASP A 544 16.80 19.79 16.74
C ASP A 544 16.55 18.29 16.96
N GLU A 545 17.59 17.46 16.95
CA GLU A 545 17.52 16.05 17.31
C GLU A 545 17.16 15.87 18.79
N TRP A 546 17.73 16.68 19.67
CA TRP A 546 17.41 16.64 21.10
C TRP A 546 15.94 17.02 21.35
N ALA A 547 15.42 18.08 20.71
CA ALA A 547 14.01 18.45 20.80
C ALA A 547 13.07 17.35 20.28
N ARG A 548 13.52 16.57 19.29
CA ARG A 548 12.78 15.43 18.76
C ARG A 548 12.80 14.24 19.74
N PHE A 549 13.95 13.94 20.33
CA PHE A 549 14.05 12.99 21.44
C PHE A 549 13.14 13.39 22.61
N GLU A 550 13.11 14.68 23.00
CA GLU A 550 12.26 15.17 24.08
C GLU A 550 10.78 14.88 23.81
N ARG A 551 10.27 15.28 22.62
CA ARG A 551 8.87 15.00 22.21
C ARG A 551 8.54 13.52 22.19
N THR A 552 9.45 12.68 21.70
CA THR A 552 9.22 11.24 21.68
C THR A 552 9.25 10.66 23.08
N SER A 553 10.15 11.12 23.94
CA SER A 553 10.25 10.66 25.33
C SER A 553 9.08 11.11 26.21
N ASP A 554 8.36 12.19 25.87
CA ASP A 554 7.08 12.54 26.51
C ASP A 554 6.07 11.39 26.40
N SER A 555 6.05 10.70 25.25
CA SER A 555 5.15 9.56 25.04
C SER A 555 5.49 8.34 25.90
N ILE A 556 6.75 8.21 26.34
CA ILE A 556 7.25 7.11 27.19
C ILE A 556 6.78 7.29 28.64
N ILE A 557 6.49 8.50 29.08
CA ILE A 557 6.06 8.77 30.47
C ILE A 557 4.79 7.97 30.81
N ALA A 558 3.89 7.80 29.84
CA ALA A 558 2.67 6.98 30.01
C ALA A 558 2.98 5.52 30.40
N CYS A 559 4.14 4.98 29.99
CA CYS A 559 4.55 3.61 30.26
C CYS A 559 4.92 3.34 31.73
N VAL A 560 5.10 4.36 32.56
CA VAL A 560 5.45 4.22 33.98
C VAL A 560 4.37 3.45 34.75
N THR A 561 3.13 3.47 34.25
CA THR A 561 2.00 2.69 34.78
C THR A 561 2.24 1.17 34.72
N GLU A 562 3.08 0.68 33.80
CA GLU A 562 3.43 -0.75 33.68
C GLU A 562 4.35 -1.27 34.78
N LEU A 563 4.89 -0.38 35.63
CA LEU A 563 5.62 -0.80 36.82
C LEU A 563 4.71 -1.50 37.84
N GLU A 564 3.41 -1.20 37.82
CA GLU A 564 2.40 -1.73 38.78
C GLU A 564 2.76 -1.52 40.26
N ALA A 565 3.69 -0.62 40.55
CA ALA A 565 4.18 -0.36 41.89
C ALA A 565 4.48 1.13 42.09
N PRO A 566 4.37 1.62 43.34
CA PRO A 566 4.74 2.99 43.66
C PRO A 566 6.18 3.29 43.26
N LEU A 567 6.41 4.47 42.67
CA LEU A 567 7.77 4.89 42.35
C LEU A 567 8.63 5.00 43.62
N PRO A 568 9.89 4.49 43.59
CA PRO A 568 10.81 4.67 44.71
C PRO A 568 11.18 6.16 44.85
N LYS A 569 11.66 6.56 46.04
CA LYS A 569 12.06 7.96 46.30
C LYS A 569 13.11 8.49 45.30
N ARG A 570 13.98 7.61 44.80
CA ARG A 570 15.02 7.93 43.81
C ARG A 570 14.52 7.89 42.36
N GLY A 571 13.25 7.55 42.13
CA GLY A 571 12.69 7.41 40.80
C GLY A 571 13.16 6.17 40.05
N VAL A 572 12.77 6.11 38.79
CA VAL A 572 13.18 5.10 37.80
C VAL A 572 13.91 5.81 36.69
N THR A 573 15.01 5.21 36.23
CA THR A 573 15.82 5.72 35.13
C THR A 573 15.71 4.78 33.95
N LEU A 574 15.32 5.31 32.80
CA LEU A 574 15.37 4.62 31.51
C LEU A 574 16.56 5.13 30.72
N ALA A 575 17.54 4.28 30.46
CA ALA A 575 18.68 4.57 29.60
C ALA A 575 18.36 4.14 28.16
N LEU A 576 18.58 5.04 27.21
CA LEU A 576 18.38 4.84 25.77
C LEU A 576 19.71 5.06 25.06
N SER A 577 20.28 4.00 24.48
CA SER A 577 21.55 4.06 23.75
C SER A 577 21.28 4.14 22.25
N PHE A 578 21.91 5.12 21.60
CA PHE A 578 21.84 5.35 20.18
C PHE A 578 23.19 5.10 19.53
N ASP A 579 23.19 4.37 18.42
CA ASP A 579 24.34 4.13 17.56
C ASP A 579 23.89 4.24 16.11
N GLU A 580 24.70 4.90 15.27
CA GLU A 580 24.38 5.23 13.88
C GLU A 580 22.89 5.57 13.72
N HIS A 581 22.43 6.65 14.37
CA HIS A 581 21.05 7.16 14.32
C HIS A 581 19.91 6.20 14.78
N LYS A 582 20.21 4.98 15.25
CA LYS A 582 19.22 3.99 15.68
C LYS A 582 19.28 3.77 17.18
N LEU A 583 18.12 3.50 17.78
CA LEU A 583 18.05 3.00 19.15
C LEU A 583 18.56 1.55 19.16
N VAL A 584 19.70 1.30 19.81
CA VAL A 584 20.31 -0.04 19.89
C VAL A 584 20.02 -0.74 21.20
N GLU A 585 19.85 0.02 22.29
CA GLU A 585 19.64 -0.54 23.62
C GLU A 585 18.70 0.33 24.45
N LEU A 586 17.88 -0.31 25.27
CA LEU A 586 16.96 0.36 26.19
C LEU A 586 16.91 -0.45 27.49
N ASN A 587 17.31 0.18 28.58
CA ASN A 587 17.48 -0.44 29.89
C ASN A 587 16.85 0.42 31.00
N ALA A 588 15.92 -0.15 31.76
CA ALA A 588 15.33 0.48 32.92
C ALA A 588 16.05 0.04 34.21
N SER A 589 16.19 0.98 35.14
CA SER A 589 16.74 0.73 36.47
C SER A 589 15.96 1.49 37.54
N GLY A 590 15.78 0.88 38.70
CA GLY A 590 15.07 1.51 39.81
C GLY A 590 15.25 0.71 41.09
N ALA A 591 15.59 1.40 42.18
CA ALA A 591 15.81 0.74 43.46
C ALA A 591 14.51 0.13 43.99
N LYS A 592 14.55 -1.14 44.43
CA LYS A 592 13.41 -1.90 44.98
C LYS A 592 12.31 -2.27 43.97
N LEU A 593 12.57 -2.15 42.67
CA LEU A 593 11.71 -2.71 41.64
C LEU A 593 12.27 -4.07 41.19
N GLY A 594 11.36 -5.03 40.98
CA GLY A 594 11.71 -6.34 40.44
C GLY A 594 12.03 -6.26 38.95
N ARG A 595 12.85 -7.20 38.44
CA ARG A 595 13.25 -7.21 37.02
C ARG A 595 12.04 -7.30 36.08
N ALA A 596 11.01 -8.09 36.41
CA ALA A 596 9.79 -8.20 35.62
C ALA A 596 9.04 -6.85 35.45
N GLN A 597 9.06 -5.98 36.46
CA GLN A 597 8.43 -4.66 36.39
C GLN A 597 9.22 -3.73 35.46
N LEU A 598 10.56 -3.78 35.57
CA LEU A 598 11.45 -3.04 34.70
C LEU A 598 11.33 -3.53 33.25
N ASP A 599 11.29 -4.84 33.02
CA ASP A 599 11.07 -5.43 31.68
C ASP A 599 9.74 -4.98 31.06
N ALA A 600 8.66 -4.90 31.85
CA ALA A 600 7.36 -4.43 31.37
C ALA A 600 7.39 -2.94 30.96
N TYR A 601 8.08 -2.11 31.76
CA TYR A 601 8.31 -0.70 31.42
C TYR A 601 9.20 -0.55 30.18
N GLU A 602 10.27 -1.34 30.06
CA GLU A 602 11.15 -1.38 28.89
C GLU A 602 10.40 -1.80 27.63
N ALA A 603 9.53 -2.82 27.72
CA ALA A 603 8.73 -3.30 26.60
C ALA A 603 7.76 -2.24 26.09
N CYS A 604 7.04 -1.56 26.99
CA CYS A 604 6.17 -0.43 26.62
C CYS A 604 6.96 0.69 25.92
N ALA A 605 8.13 1.05 26.47
CA ALA A 605 8.95 2.09 25.89
C ALA A 605 9.49 1.70 24.51
N LYS A 606 9.88 0.43 24.31
CA LYS A 606 10.29 -0.11 23.01
C LYS A 606 9.16 -0.05 21.97
N GLU A 607 7.94 -0.42 22.35
CA GLU A 607 6.76 -0.34 21.48
C GLU A 607 6.50 1.11 21.02
N ARG A 608 6.57 2.08 21.95
CA ARG A 608 6.38 3.51 21.61
C ARG A 608 7.54 4.14 20.83
N LEU A 609 8.71 3.53 20.90
CA LEU A 609 9.90 3.93 20.14
C LEU A 609 10.09 3.14 18.85
N ALA A 610 9.16 2.24 18.50
CA ALA A 610 9.24 1.48 17.26
C ALA A 610 9.36 2.44 16.06
N GLY A 611 10.40 2.23 15.24
CA GLY A 611 10.68 3.08 14.08
C GLY A 611 11.33 4.44 14.40
N PHE A 612 11.53 4.80 15.67
CA PHE A 612 12.24 6.03 16.02
C PHE A 612 13.72 5.95 15.61
N ARG A 613 14.16 6.94 14.83
CA ARG A 613 15.55 7.10 14.38
C ARG A 613 15.92 8.57 14.37
N LEU A 614 17.14 8.92 14.72
CA LEU A 614 17.65 10.29 14.51
C LEU A 614 17.77 10.55 12.98
N ARG A 615 17.66 11.80 12.52
CA ARG A 615 17.77 12.11 11.08
C ARG A 615 19.22 12.17 10.66
N VAL A 616 20.07 12.71 11.52
CA VAL A 616 21.49 12.89 11.25
C VAL A 616 22.29 11.75 11.90
N PRO A 617 23.11 11.00 11.14
CA PRO A 617 24.07 10.07 11.72
C PRO A 617 25.11 10.83 12.54
N GLY A 618 25.40 10.35 13.74
CA GLY A 618 26.33 10.97 14.67
C GLY A 618 27.03 9.94 15.54
N GLU A 619 27.97 10.40 16.36
CA GLU A 619 28.66 9.53 17.31
C GLU A 619 27.68 8.88 18.30
N PRO A 620 27.96 7.66 18.77
CA PRO A 620 27.11 6.98 19.74
C PRO A 620 26.93 7.78 21.02
N PHE A 621 25.70 7.88 21.52
CA PHE A 621 25.40 8.51 22.80
C PHE A 621 24.30 7.76 23.55
N THR A 622 24.28 7.93 24.88
CA THR A 622 23.24 7.39 25.75
C THR A 622 22.52 8.54 26.44
N ALA A 623 21.21 8.59 26.28
CA ALA A 623 20.34 9.51 27.00
C ALA A 623 19.63 8.78 28.15
N SER A 624 19.45 9.47 29.28
CA SER A 624 18.65 8.99 30.40
C SER A 624 17.36 9.79 30.51
N LEU A 625 16.25 9.09 30.72
CA LEU A 625 14.98 9.64 31.19
C LEU A 625 14.79 9.21 32.65
N GLU A 626 14.92 10.16 33.57
CA GLU A 626 14.69 9.94 35.00
C GLU A 626 13.27 10.37 35.34
N VAL A 627 12.50 9.50 36.00
CA VAL A 627 11.10 9.75 36.36
C VAL A 627 10.91 9.61 37.86
N HIS A 628 10.31 10.63 38.47
CA HIS A 628 10.02 10.74 39.89
C HIS A 628 8.55 11.11 40.12
N LYS A 629 8.07 10.91 41.34
CA LYS A 629 6.78 11.45 41.76
C LYS A 629 6.86 12.98 41.84
N ALA A 630 5.90 13.68 41.24
CA ALA A 630 5.81 15.13 41.37
C ALA A 630 5.66 15.53 42.85
N LYS A 631 6.30 16.62 43.27
CA LYS A 631 6.00 17.23 44.57
C LYS A 631 4.59 17.82 44.51
N ALA A 632 3.79 17.58 45.55
CA ALA A 632 2.50 18.25 45.67
C ALA A 632 2.73 19.77 45.65
N PRO A 633 1.91 20.55 44.91
CA PRO A 633 1.96 22.01 45.02
C PRO A 633 1.67 22.39 46.48
N GLU A 634 2.58 23.16 47.09
CA GLU A 634 2.44 23.68 48.46
C GLU A 634 1.33 24.74 48.58
#